data_AF-A0A928HGN8-F1
#
_entry.id   AF-A0A928HGN8-F1
#
_cell.length_a   1.000
_cell.length_b   1.000
_cell.length_c   1.000
_cell.angle_alpha   90.00
_cell.angle_beta   90.00
_cell.angle_gamma   90.00
#
_symmetry.space_group_name_H-M   'P 1'
#
loop_
_entity.id
_entity.type
_entity.pdbx_description
1 polymer ?
#
loop_
_entity_poly.entity_id
_entity_poly.type
_entity_poly.pdbx_seq_one_letter_code
_entity_poly.pdbx_strand_id
1 'polypeptide(L)'
;MSNYALILAGGSGTRFWPLSRNAKPKQLLDLFGSGTMLRQAIDRVKGLVPAENIFILANHLQEAEVRRQAAELPAENIVAEPARRDTAPAVALGVGLIAARDPQANMIIIPSDSLILDDNAFRSLAEDALALAGREAALITIGIKPTWACPSYGYIERAGKLEDAALTHNCYKVVRFREKPDAATAAGYLASGNFSWNAGMFIWNVAHVRSQLAAHSPELAGFIDRLTAATDLPAFIGSEFPQLTPISIDFALLEKADRVLNFEATFDWDDVGSWISVGKYLPQHEGGNVSNSPLSQVQAGNNIVFTDSGKRVALVGVDDLIVVDTGDALLVARRSEADKIKNIVSGLPENLV
;
A
#
# COMPACT_ATOMS: atom_id res chain seq x y z
N MET A 1 -7.66 17.29 18.10
CA MET A 1 -6.34 16.67 17.93
C MET A 1 -5.91 16.90 16.51
N SER A 2 -4.61 17.05 16.25
CA SER A 2 -4.09 17.21 14.90
C SER A 2 -4.12 15.87 14.17
N ASN A 3 -4.42 15.88 12.87
CA ASN A 3 -4.33 14.69 12.04
C ASN A 3 -3.02 14.70 11.25
N TYR A 4 -2.39 13.54 11.14
CA TYR A 4 -1.18 13.27 10.37
C TYR A 4 -1.40 12.08 9.44
N ALA A 5 -0.67 12.06 8.32
CA ALA A 5 -0.68 10.96 7.38
C ALA A 5 0.74 10.40 7.23
N LEU A 6 0.85 9.07 7.24
CA LEU A 6 2.05 8.34 6.86
C LEU A 6 1.77 7.53 5.61
N ILE A 7 2.47 7.83 4.53
CA ILE A 7 2.39 7.10 3.28
C ILE A 7 3.60 6.17 3.19
N LEU A 8 3.34 4.86 3.11
CA LEU A 8 4.36 3.83 2.96
C LEU A 8 4.63 3.58 1.46
N ALA A 9 5.86 3.86 1.02
CA ALA A 9 6.29 3.82 -0.38
C ALA A 9 7.55 2.99 -0.62
N GLY A 10 7.84 2.00 0.23
CA GLY A 10 9.04 1.13 0.13
C GLY A 10 8.93 -0.10 -0.78
N GLY A 11 7.83 -0.28 -1.54
CA GLY A 11 7.61 -1.46 -2.39
C GLY A 11 8.65 -1.62 -3.51
N SER A 12 9.04 -2.86 -3.85
CA SER A 12 10.08 -3.15 -4.85
C SER A 12 9.57 -3.35 -6.28
N GLY A 13 8.25 -3.50 -6.50
CA GLY A 13 7.62 -3.41 -7.82
C GLY A 13 7.98 -4.43 -8.91
N THR A 14 8.73 -5.50 -8.62
CA THR A 14 9.39 -6.37 -9.64
C THR A 14 8.47 -7.10 -10.63
N ARG A 15 7.17 -7.23 -10.34
CA ARG A 15 6.19 -7.88 -11.23
C ARG A 15 5.82 -7.03 -12.45
N PHE A 16 6.18 -5.76 -12.45
CA PHE A 16 5.86 -4.81 -13.52
C PHE A 16 7.04 -4.52 -14.45
N TRP A 17 8.11 -5.33 -14.39
CA TRP A 17 9.14 -5.29 -15.41
C TRP A 17 8.49 -5.54 -16.79
N PRO A 18 8.87 -4.83 -17.86
CA PRO A 18 9.98 -3.91 -18.03
C PRO A 18 9.65 -2.45 -17.73
N LEU A 19 8.47 -2.13 -17.19
CA LEU A 19 8.14 -0.76 -16.82
C LEU A 19 8.72 -0.37 -15.46
N SER A 20 8.66 -1.27 -14.48
CA SER A 20 9.27 -1.04 -13.16
C SER A 20 10.79 -1.18 -13.20
N ARG A 21 11.46 -0.38 -12.39
CA ARG A 21 12.88 -0.51 -12.02
C ARG A 21 13.02 -0.45 -10.50
N ASN A 22 14.18 -0.82 -9.96
CA ASN A 22 14.47 -0.69 -8.53
C ASN A 22 14.21 0.74 -8.00
N ALA A 23 14.60 1.76 -8.77
CA ALA A 23 14.39 3.17 -8.45
C ALA A 23 12.98 3.69 -8.79
N LYS A 24 12.23 2.97 -9.65
CA LYS A 24 10.88 3.34 -10.11
C LYS A 24 9.91 2.15 -10.03
N PRO A 25 9.55 1.70 -8.82
CA PRO A 25 8.60 0.61 -8.58
C PRO A 25 7.16 1.01 -8.90
N LYS A 26 6.21 0.07 -8.76
CA LYS A 26 4.81 0.21 -9.20
C LYS A 26 4.14 1.51 -8.76
N GLN A 27 4.34 1.94 -7.51
CA GLN A 27 3.73 3.15 -6.96
C GLN A 27 4.17 4.44 -7.67
N LEU A 28 5.33 4.42 -8.34
CA LEU A 28 5.90 5.54 -9.08
C LEU A 28 5.62 5.47 -10.58
N LEU A 29 4.82 4.49 -11.04
CA LEU A 29 4.43 4.32 -12.44
C LEU A 29 3.03 4.89 -12.68
N ASP A 30 2.84 5.49 -13.86
CA ASP A 30 1.51 5.87 -14.34
C ASP A 30 0.94 4.71 -15.19
N LEU A 31 0.24 3.80 -14.52
CA LEU A 31 -0.33 2.61 -15.15
C LEU A 31 -1.69 2.86 -15.79
N PHE A 32 -2.34 3.98 -15.46
CA PHE A 32 -3.75 4.24 -15.77
C PHE A 32 -3.98 5.54 -16.56
N GLY A 33 -2.94 6.33 -16.80
CA GLY A 33 -3.01 7.61 -17.52
C GLY A 33 -3.59 8.75 -16.70
N SER A 34 -3.73 8.57 -15.38
CA SER A 34 -4.31 9.52 -14.44
C SER A 34 -3.34 9.90 -13.33
N GLY A 35 -2.03 9.72 -13.56
CA GLY A 35 -0.99 9.92 -12.56
C GLY A 35 -0.66 8.66 -11.77
N THR A 36 0.45 8.72 -11.02
CA THR A 36 1.00 7.57 -10.28
C THR A 36 0.20 7.24 -9.02
N MET A 37 0.31 6.00 -8.52
CA MET A 37 -0.38 5.62 -7.29
C MET A 37 0.14 6.38 -6.06
N LEU A 38 1.43 6.77 -6.04
CA LEU A 38 1.96 7.67 -5.01
C LEU A 38 1.25 9.04 -5.04
N ARG A 39 1.09 9.64 -6.22
CA ARG A 39 0.36 10.90 -6.38
C ARG A 39 -1.08 10.76 -5.90
N GLN A 40 -1.75 9.70 -6.31
CA GLN A 40 -3.11 9.40 -5.87
C GLN A 40 -3.19 9.24 -4.34
N ALA A 41 -2.23 8.56 -3.71
CA ALA A 41 -2.19 8.43 -2.25
C ALA A 41 -2.01 9.78 -1.53
N ILE A 42 -1.16 10.67 -2.06
CA ILE A 42 -1.00 12.04 -1.53
C ILE A 42 -2.30 12.83 -1.70
N ASP A 43 -2.90 12.80 -2.89
CA ASP A 43 -4.10 13.56 -3.19
C ASP A 43 -5.33 13.06 -2.40
N ARG A 44 -5.36 11.77 -2.07
CA ARG A 44 -6.41 11.14 -1.28
C ARG A 44 -6.49 11.67 0.15
N VAL A 45 -5.35 11.94 0.78
CA VAL A 45 -5.31 12.47 2.15
C VAL A 45 -5.44 14.00 2.21
N LYS A 46 -5.41 14.70 1.07
CA LYS A 46 -5.70 16.15 1.01
C LYS A 46 -7.11 16.41 1.53
N GLY A 47 -7.25 17.46 2.34
CA GLY A 47 -8.50 17.80 3.03
C GLY A 47 -8.67 17.12 4.38
N LEU A 48 -8.09 15.94 4.59
CA LEU A 48 -8.05 15.26 5.91
C LEU A 48 -6.87 15.73 6.76
N VAL A 49 -5.73 15.95 6.09
CA VAL A 49 -4.44 16.23 6.69
C VAL A 49 -3.79 17.39 5.91
N PRO A 50 -3.27 18.44 6.59
CA PRO A 50 -2.56 19.52 5.91
C PRO A 50 -1.18 19.03 5.41
N ALA A 51 -0.63 19.66 4.37
CA ALA A 51 0.56 19.16 3.68
C ALA A 51 1.79 19.00 4.59
N GLU A 52 1.95 19.89 5.57
CA GLU A 52 3.00 19.86 6.58
C GLU A 52 2.95 18.64 7.53
N ASN A 53 1.80 17.96 7.56
CA ASN A 53 1.55 16.77 8.39
C ASN A 53 1.52 15.46 7.58
N ILE A 54 1.83 15.51 6.28
CA ILE A 54 1.97 14.32 5.44
C ILE A 54 3.44 13.90 5.41
N PHE A 55 3.71 12.67 5.84
CA PHE A 55 5.01 12.02 5.77
C PHE A 55 5.02 10.90 4.74
N ILE A 56 6.15 10.71 4.07
CA ILE A 56 6.37 9.61 3.13
C ILE A 56 7.64 8.86 3.53
N LEU A 57 7.52 7.56 3.73
CA LEU A 57 8.67 6.66 3.90
C LEU A 57 8.90 5.88 2.61
N ALA A 58 10.11 5.92 2.09
CA ALA A 58 10.48 5.23 0.86
C ALA A 58 11.84 4.55 0.99
N ASN A 59 12.18 3.67 0.06
CA ASN A 59 13.54 3.14 -0.02
C ASN A 59 14.52 4.22 -0.55
N HIS A 60 15.77 4.23 -0.08
CA HIS A 60 16.83 5.11 -0.59
C HIS A 60 16.96 5.14 -2.13
N LEU A 61 16.78 3.99 -2.80
CA LEU A 61 16.82 3.93 -4.28
C LEU A 61 15.69 4.72 -4.95
N GLN A 62 14.59 4.96 -4.24
CA GLN A 62 13.37 5.57 -4.75
C GLN A 62 13.26 7.04 -4.34
N GLU A 63 14.10 7.49 -3.41
CA GLU A 63 14.00 8.81 -2.78
C GLU A 63 13.95 9.94 -3.80
N ALA A 64 14.83 9.93 -4.79
CA ALA A 64 14.88 10.98 -5.81
C ALA A 64 13.56 11.10 -6.57
N GLU A 65 12.97 9.98 -6.96
CA GLU A 65 11.71 9.96 -7.72
C GLU A 65 10.51 10.31 -6.82
N VAL A 66 10.50 9.84 -5.57
CA VAL A 66 9.48 10.22 -4.57
C VAL A 66 9.50 11.72 -4.31
N ARG A 67 10.69 12.32 -4.08
CA ARG A 67 10.85 13.76 -3.90
C ARG A 67 10.38 14.55 -5.11
N ARG A 68 10.66 14.06 -6.33
CA ARG A 68 10.18 14.68 -7.57
C ARG A 68 8.65 14.66 -7.65
N GLN A 69 8.02 13.55 -7.31
CA GLN A 69 6.56 13.40 -7.36
C GLN A 69 5.84 14.07 -6.20
N ALA A 70 6.47 14.29 -5.06
CA ALA A 70 5.89 14.89 -3.85
C ALA A 70 6.48 16.27 -3.52
N ALA A 71 6.87 17.03 -4.54
CA ALA A 71 7.58 18.31 -4.38
C ALA A 71 6.78 19.39 -3.64
N GLU A 72 5.45 19.23 -3.48
CA GLU A 72 4.63 20.13 -2.68
C GLU A 72 4.73 19.90 -1.17
N LEU A 73 5.30 18.76 -0.72
CA LEU A 73 5.45 18.43 0.69
C LEU A 73 6.78 18.98 1.23
N PRO A 74 6.88 19.25 2.55
CA PRO A 74 8.16 19.62 3.16
C PRO A 74 9.22 18.53 2.91
N ALA A 75 10.43 18.94 2.53
CA ALA A 75 11.49 18.01 2.16
C ALA A 75 11.87 17.08 3.33
N GLU A 76 11.79 17.58 4.56
CA GLU A 76 12.04 16.85 5.80
C GLU A 76 10.99 15.78 6.12
N ASN A 77 9.81 15.82 5.48
CA ASN A 77 8.76 14.83 5.67
C ASN A 77 8.92 13.60 4.76
N ILE A 78 9.84 13.66 3.79
CA ILE A 78 10.17 12.55 2.91
C ILE A 78 11.45 11.91 3.42
N VAL A 79 11.32 10.71 3.97
CA VAL A 79 12.42 9.99 4.64
C VAL A 79 12.73 8.70 3.92
N ALA A 80 14.00 8.53 3.56
CA ALA A 80 14.50 7.29 2.99
C ALA A 80 14.87 6.30 4.11
N GLU A 81 14.28 5.11 4.08
CA GLU A 81 14.64 4.00 4.93
C GLU A 81 16.04 3.48 4.56
N PRO A 82 16.99 3.41 5.52
CA PRO A 82 18.37 3.00 5.23
C PRO A 82 18.52 1.49 4.99
N ALA A 83 17.52 0.70 5.38
CA ALA A 83 17.50 -0.74 5.19
C ALA A 83 16.06 -1.24 5.06
N ARG A 84 15.85 -2.33 4.31
CA ARG A 84 14.52 -2.97 4.24
C ARG A 84 14.25 -3.73 5.53
N ARG A 85 13.26 -3.28 6.29
CA ARG A 85 12.87 -3.86 7.59
C ARG A 85 11.37 -4.23 7.71
N ASP A 86 10.64 -4.20 6.60
CA ASP A 86 9.20 -4.50 6.54
C ASP A 86 8.36 -3.42 7.27
N THR A 87 7.05 -3.63 7.39
CA THR A 87 6.12 -2.54 7.73
C THR A 87 6.16 -2.11 9.20
N ALA A 88 6.50 -2.97 10.17
CA ALA A 88 6.49 -2.54 11.58
C ALA A 88 7.58 -1.52 11.90
N PRO A 89 8.84 -1.72 11.49
CA PRO A 89 9.90 -0.71 11.66
C PRO A 89 9.60 0.59 10.92
N ALA A 90 9.06 0.53 9.69
CA ALA A 90 8.64 1.70 8.95
C ALA A 90 7.53 2.48 9.69
N VAL A 91 6.50 1.78 10.19
CA VAL A 91 5.45 2.39 11.02
C VAL A 91 6.03 2.99 12.29
N ALA A 92 6.96 2.30 12.98
CA ALA A 92 7.60 2.82 14.19
C ALA A 92 8.41 4.10 13.90
N LEU A 93 9.13 4.17 12.78
CA LEU A 93 9.80 5.39 12.32
C LEU A 93 8.80 6.53 12.10
N GLY A 94 7.70 6.28 11.37
CA GLY A 94 6.66 7.29 11.16
C GLY A 94 5.99 7.75 12.45
N VAL A 95 5.68 6.83 13.36
CA VAL A 95 5.14 7.13 14.70
C VAL A 95 6.11 7.99 15.49
N GLY A 96 7.41 7.69 15.47
CA GLY A 96 8.42 8.48 16.17
C GLY A 96 8.56 9.90 15.60
N LEU A 97 8.61 10.04 14.28
CA LEU A 97 8.68 11.35 13.61
C LEU A 97 7.47 12.23 13.92
N ILE A 98 6.26 11.64 13.92
CA ILE A 98 5.03 12.35 14.27
C ILE A 98 4.99 12.65 15.77
N ALA A 99 5.34 11.69 16.64
CA ALA A 99 5.34 11.87 18.09
C ALA A 99 6.30 12.96 18.56
N ALA A 100 7.41 13.18 17.85
CA ALA A 100 8.35 14.27 18.11
C ALA A 100 7.72 15.66 17.85
N ARG A 101 6.67 15.73 17.02
CA ARG A 101 5.92 16.97 16.71
C ARG A 101 4.65 17.10 17.55
N ASP A 102 3.84 16.04 17.60
CA ASP A 102 2.58 15.96 18.32
C ASP A 102 2.37 14.55 18.90
N PRO A 103 2.67 14.32 20.19
CA PRO A 103 2.56 13.00 20.82
C PRO A 103 1.11 12.54 21.04
N GLN A 104 0.12 13.40 20.79
CA GLN A 104 -1.31 13.11 20.94
C GLN A 104 -2.05 13.13 19.59
N ALA A 105 -1.32 13.22 18.47
CA ALA A 105 -1.89 13.23 17.14
C ALA A 105 -2.71 11.97 16.82
N ASN A 106 -3.71 12.14 15.95
CA ASN A 106 -4.30 11.04 15.22
C ASN A 106 -3.53 10.85 13.92
N MET A 107 -3.30 9.60 13.56
CA MET A 107 -2.44 9.22 12.45
C MET A 107 -3.17 8.24 11.55
N ILE A 108 -3.22 8.53 10.26
CA ILE A 108 -3.63 7.58 9.21
C ILE A 108 -2.39 7.08 8.47
N ILE A 109 -2.28 5.76 8.34
CA ILE A 109 -1.22 5.08 7.61
C ILE A 109 -1.85 4.49 6.36
N ILE A 110 -1.30 4.81 5.18
CA ILE A 110 -1.76 4.23 3.91
C ILE A 110 -0.57 3.70 3.09
N PRO A 111 -0.74 2.56 2.41
CA PRO A 111 0.16 2.15 1.33
C PRO A 111 0.02 3.12 0.14
N SER A 112 1.11 3.35 -0.58
CA SER A 112 1.14 4.18 -1.80
C SER A 112 0.84 3.39 -3.08
N ASP A 113 0.50 2.12 -2.97
CA ASP A 113 0.66 1.15 -4.04
C ASP A 113 -0.63 0.35 -4.34
N SER A 114 -1.77 0.87 -3.86
CA SER A 114 -3.12 0.42 -4.19
C SER A 114 -3.89 1.45 -5.02
N LEU A 115 -4.81 0.98 -5.86
CA LEU A 115 -5.75 1.80 -6.62
C LEU A 115 -7.05 1.97 -5.83
N ILE A 116 -7.46 3.23 -5.68
CA ILE A 116 -8.77 3.66 -5.13
C ILE A 116 -9.20 4.85 -6.00
N LEU A 117 -10.34 4.74 -6.67
CA LEU A 117 -10.86 5.76 -7.58
C LEU A 117 -11.82 6.73 -6.87
N ASP A 118 -12.60 6.24 -5.89
CA ASP A 118 -13.52 7.06 -5.10
C ASP A 118 -12.83 7.66 -3.85
N ASP A 119 -12.02 8.69 -4.08
CA ASP A 119 -11.35 9.43 -3.00
C ASP A 119 -12.33 10.09 -2.02
N ASN A 120 -13.55 10.44 -2.44
CA ASN A 120 -14.52 11.08 -1.56
C ASN A 120 -15.09 10.08 -0.55
N ALA A 121 -15.46 8.89 -1.00
CA ALA A 121 -15.88 7.81 -0.11
C ALA A 121 -14.74 7.38 0.83
N PHE A 122 -13.49 7.36 0.36
CA PHE A 122 -12.34 7.14 1.23
C PHE A 122 -12.24 8.22 2.32
N ARG A 123 -12.28 9.50 1.95
CA ARG A 123 -12.13 10.62 2.90
C ARG A 123 -13.24 10.60 3.94
N SER A 124 -14.49 10.41 3.51
CA SER A 124 -15.66 10.30 4.38
C SER A 124 -15.48 9.21 5.45
N LEU A 125 -14.99 8.03 5.06
CA LEU A 125 -14.71 6.94 6.01
C LEU A 125 -13.52 7.24 6.92
N ALA A 126 -12.46 7.84 6.37
CA ALA A 126 -11.25 8.20 7.12
C ALA A 126 -11.52 9.29 8.17
N GLU A 127 -12.43 10.22 7.92
CA GLU A 127 -12.89 11.23 8.89
C GLU A 127 -13.52 10.56 10.12
N ASP A 128 -14.45 9.63 9.91
CA ASP A 128 -15.05 8.83 10.99
C ASP A 128 -14.00 8.03 11.76
N ALA A 129 -13.05 7.40 11.05
CA ALA A 129 -11.99 6.61 11.67
C ALA A 129 -11.03 7.48 12.51
N LEU A 130 -10.60 8.64 11.99
CA LEU A 130 -9.75 9.59 12.71
C LEU A 130 -10.47 10.18 13.93
N ALA A 131 -11.75 10.52 13.79
CA ALA A 131 -12.57 11.01 14.90
C ALA A 131 -12.72 9.94 15.99
N LEU A 132 -12.93 8.68 15.63
CA LEU A 132 -13.01 7.57 16.56
C LEU A 132 -11.68 7.32 17.28
N ALA A 133 -10.56 7.30 16.54
CA ALA A 133 -9.22 7.15 17.11
C ALA A 133 -8.88 8.26 18.12
N GLY A 134 -9.39 9.48 17.91
CA GLY A 134 -9.17 10.60 18.82
C GLY A 134 -9.95 10.54 20.14
N ARG A 135 -10.99 9.70 20.23
CA ARG A 135 -11.82 9.57 21.44
C ARG A 135 -11.79 8.20 22.09
N GLU A 136 -11.34 7.17 21.37
CA GLU A 136 -11.24 5.79 21.84
C GLU A 136 -9.80 5.28 21.77
N ALA A 137 -9.36 4.59 22.83
CA ALA A 137 -8.13 3.82 22.80
C ALA A 137 -8.35 2.52 22.00
N ALA A 138 -8.19 2.58 20.68
CA ALA A 138 -8.26 1.43 19.79
C ALA A 138 -7.30 1.56 18.59
N LEU A 139 -6.84 0.42 18.07
CA LEU A 139 -6.18 0.34 16.78
C LEU A 139 -7.24 0.09 15.70
N ILE A 140 -7.35 0.96 14.71
CA ILE A 140 -8.36 0.87 13.65
C ILE A 140 -7.71 0.38 12.36
N THR A 141 -8.42 -0.48 11.66
CA THR A 141 -8.10 -1.01 10.32
C THR A 141 -9.22 -0.66 9.35
N ILE A 142 -8.92 -0.62 8.05
CA ILE A 142 -9.95 -0.57 7.00
C ILE A 142 -10.02 -1.93 6.30
N GLY A 143 -11.21 -2.52 6.29
CA GLY A 143 -11.49 -3.84 5.74
C GLY A 143 -12.20 -3.77 4.39
N ILE A 144 -11.67 -4.47 3.39
CA ILE A 144 -12.33 -4.62 2.08
C ILE A 144 -13.19 -5.88 2.10
N LYS A 145 -14.42 -5.80 1.58
CA LYS A 145 -15.29 -6.98 1.48
C LYS A 145 -14.70 -8.01 0.51
N PRO A 146 -14.42 -9.25 0.95
CA PRO A 146 -13.87 -10.28 0.08
C PRO A 146 -14.86 -10.68 -1.01
N THR A 147 -14.37 -10.74 -2.25
CA THR A 147 -15.14 -11.22 -3.42
C THR A 147 -14.66 -12.56 -3.95
N TRP A 148 -13.51 -13.03 -3.48
CA TRP A 148 -12.93 -14.34 -3.79
C TRP A 148 -11.96 -14.77 -2.66
N ALA A 149 -11.47 -16.01 -2.70
CA ALA A 149 -10.54 -16.53 -1.71
C ALA A 149 -9.09 -16.21 -2.09
N CYS A 150 -8.56 -15.08 -1.61
CA CYS A 150 -7.18 -14.66 -1.86
C CYS A 150 -6.23 -15.09 -0.72
N PRO A 151 -5.29 -16.03 -0.92
CA PRO A 151 -4.32 -16.41 0.12
C PRO A 151 -3.20 -15.37 0.32
N SER A 152 -3.07 -14.40 -0.60
CA SER A 152 -2.02 -13.38 -0.55
C SER A 152 -2.37 -12.17 0.34
N TYR A 153 -3.61 -12.09 0.84
CA TYR A 153 -4.08 -11.00 1.69
C TYR A 153 -4.21 -11.44 3.15
N GLY A 154 -4.07 -10.47 4.06
CA GLY A 154 -4.51 -10.63 5.45
C GLY A 154 -6.03 -10.64 5.55
N TYR A 155 -6.57 -11.36 6.53
CA TYR A 155 -7.99 -11.43 6.83
C TYR A 155 -8.27 -10.95 8.25
N ILE A 156 -9.37 -10.22 8.41
CA ILE A 156 -9.82 -9.62 9.65
C ILE A 156 -11.16 -10.26 10.00
N GLU A 157 -11.20 -11.05 11.07
CA GLU A 157 -12.45 -11.65 11.54
C GLU A 157 -13.25 -10.62 12.33
N ARG A 158 -14.45 -10.27 11.84
CA ARG A 158 -15.34 -9.31 12.50
C ARG A 158 -16.26 -10.01 13.49
N ALA A 159 -16.47 -9.35 14.63
CA ALA A 159 -17.49 -9.67 15.61
C ALA A 159 -18.73 -8.77 15.40
N GLY A 160 -19.39 -8.38 16.49
CA GLY A 160 -20.51 -7.45 16.45
C GLY A 160 -20.11 -6.05 15.97
N LYS A 161 -21.07 -5.38 15.32
CA LYS A 161 -20.98 -3.96 14.96
C LYS A 161 -20.77 -3.13 16.25
N LEU A 162 -19.94 -2.10 16.15
CA LEU A 162 -19.80 -1.09 17.19
C LEU A 162 -21.02 -0.17 17.11
N GLU A 163 -21.83 -0.16 18.18
CA GLU A 163 -22.96 0.75 18.31
C GLU A 163 -22.45 2.13 18.74
N ASP A 164 -22.32 3.03 17.78
CA ASP A 164 -21.89 4.42 17.99
C ASP A 164 -22.69 5.35 17.06
N ALA A 165 -23.58 6.15 17.64
CA ALA A 165 -24.48 7.03 16.89
C ALA A 165 -23.77 8.21 16.23
N ALA A 166 -22.51 8.49 16.59
CA ALA A 166 -21.72 9.53 15.95
C ALA A 166 -21.00 9.04 14.68
N LEU A 167 -20.99 7.73 14.40
CA LEU A 167 -20.43 7.18 13.18
C LEU A 167 -21.47 7.13 12.07
N THR A 168 -21.06 7.51 10.87
CA THR A 168 -21.85 7.37 9.64
C THR A 168 -21.51 6.10 8.86
N HIS A 169 -20.33 5.50 9.12
CA HIS A 169 -19.88 4.25 8.50
C HIS A 169 -19.95 3.06 9.46
N ASN A 170 -20.05 1.85 8.90
CA ASN A 170 -20.04 0.62 9.69
C ASN A 170 -18.65 0.35 10.25
N CYS A 171 -18.56 0.25 11.58
CA CYS A 171 -17.37 -0.17 12.30
C CYS A 171 -17.68 -1.44 13.09
N TYR A 172 -16.76 -2.39 13.12
CA TYR A 172 -16.91 -3.69 13.79
C TYR A 172 -15.77 -3.92 14.76
N LYS A 173 -16.07 -4.65 15.85
CA LYS A 173 -15.03 -5.20 16.72
C LYS A 173 -14.31 -6.33 15.99
N VAL A 174 -13.00 -6.47 16.19
CA VAL A 174 -12.21 -7.54 15.58
C VAL A 174 -12.02 -8.66 16.59
N VAL A 175 -12.26 -9.90 16.17
CA VAL A 175 -11.96 -11.12 16.96
C VAL A 175 -10.48 -11.44 16.86
N ARG A 176 -9.96 -11.46 15.63
CA ARG A 176 -8.56 -11.76 15.34
C ARG A 176 -8.16 -11.29 13.96
N PHE A 177 -6.86 -11.08 13.81
CA PHE A 177 -6.20 -10.87 12.54
C PHE A 177 -5.51 -12.18 12.10
N ARG A 178 -5.48 -12.45 10.79
CA ARG A 178 -4.81 -13.61 10.21
C ARG A 178 -4.11 -13.21 8.92
N GLU A 179 -2.78 -13.09 8.97
CA GLU A 179 -1.99 -12.76 7.78
C GLU A 179 -1.81 -13.97 6.86
N LYS A 180 -2.16 -13.81 5.58
CA LYS A 180 -1.85 -14.75 4.47
C LYS A 180 -2.13 -16.23 4.78
N PRO A 181 -3.41 -16.60 4.99
CA PRO A 181 -3.80 -18.00 5.20
C PRO A 181 -3.52 -18.85 3.97
N ASP A 182 -3.47 -20.18 4.15
CA ASP A 182 -3.49 -21.11 3.01
C ASP A 182 -4.81 -20.99 2.22
N ALA A 183 -4.82 -21.53 0.99
CA ALA A 183 -5.95 -21.39 0.08
C ALA A 183 -7.25 -22.03 0.59
N ALA A 184 -7.17 -23.15 1.32
CA ALA A 184 -8.36 -23.80 1.87
C ALA A 184 -8.95 -22.98 3.02
N THR A 185 -8.08 -22.44 3.88
CA THR A 185 -8.46 -21.54 4.95
C THR A 185 -9.07 -20.24 4.41
N ALA A 186 -8.50 -19.63 3.36
CA ALA A 186 -9.06 -18.45 2.69
C ALA A 186 -10.47 -18.71 2.13
N ALA A 187 -10.70 -19.88 1.54
CA ALA A 187 -12.03 -20.28 1.06
C ALA A 187 -13.04 -20.42 2.21
N GLY A 188 -12.60 -20.97 3.35
CA GLY A 188 -13.40 -21.02 4.58
C GLY A 188 -13.79 -19.63 5.08
N TYR A 189 -12.85 -18.67 5.10
CA TYR A 189 -13.12 -17.29 5.50
C TYR A 189 -14.10 -16.58 4.59
N LEU A 190 -14.01 -16.80 3.28
CA LEU A 190 -14.98 -16.26 2.32
C LEU A 190 -16.38 -16.84 2.59
N ALA A 191 -16.47 -18.15 2.82
CA ALA A 191 -17.74 -18.84 3.04
C ALA A 191 -18.44 -18.43 4.35
N SER A 192 -17.68 -18.06 5.40
CA SER A 192 -18.27 -17.63 6.68
C SER A 192 -18.85 -16.22 6.64
N GLY A 193 -18.45 -15.38 5.68
CA GLY A 193 -19.02 -14.05 5.43
C GLY A 193 -18.70 -12.99 6.50
N ASN A 194 -18.08 -13.36 7.62
CA ASN A 194 -17.70 -12.46 8.70
C ASN A 194 -16.27 -11.93 8.60
N PHE A 195 -15.51 -12.28 7.56
CA PHE A 195 -14.17 -11.75 7.34
C PHE A 195 -14.13 -10.58 6.35
N SER A 196 -13.16 -9.69 6.56
CA SER A 196 -12.73 -8.66 5.61
C SER A 196 -11.28 -8.90 5.18
N TRP A 197 -10.90 -8.48 3.98
CA TRP A 197 -9.48 -8.36 3.62
C TRP A 197 -8.84 -7.15 4.32
N ASN A 198 -7.60 -7.29 4.76
CA ASN A 198 -6.80 -6.16 5.24
C ASN A 198 -6.33 -5.30 4.05
N ALA A 199 -6.72 -4.02 4.02
CA ALA A 199 -6.27 -3.07 3.00
C ALA A 199 -4.84 -2.54 3.25
N GLY A 200 -4.21 -2.91 4.37
CA GLY A 200 -2.92 -2.37 4.80
C GLY A 200 -3.01 -0.92 5.29
N MET A 201 -4.22 -0.45 5.60
CA MET A 201 -4.51 0.91 6.06
C MET A 201 -4.88 0.91 7.54
N PHE A 202 -4.28 1.81 8.29
CA PHE A 202 -4.36 1.82 9.75
C PHE A 202 -4.61 3.25 10.27
N ILE A 203 -5.45 3.40 11.30
CA ILE A 203 -5.81 4.73 11.85
C ILE A 203 -5.77 4.73 13.37
N TRP A 204 -4.76 5.34 13.97
CA TRP A 204 -4.49 5.22 15.41
C TRP A 204 -4.23 6.59 16.04
N ASN A 205 -4.45 6.69 17.35
CA ASN A 205 -3.86 7.78 18.14
C ASN A 205 -2.40 7.43 18.49
N VAL A 206 -1.48 8.39 18.33
CA VAL A 206 -0.04 8.21 18.53
C VAL A 206 0.29 7.74 19.95
N ALA A 207 -0.36 8.30 20.97
CA ALA A 207 -0.13 7.88 22.35
C ALA A 207 -0.58 6.42 22.58
N HIS A 208 -1.71 6.03 21.98
CA HIS A 208 -2.26 4.69 22.11
C HIS A 208 -1.42 3.63 21.39
N VAL A 209 -1.00 3.87 20.14
CA VAL A 209 -0.11 2.91 19.46
C VAL A 209 1.20 2.74 20.21
N ARG A 210 1.78 3.82 20.76
CA ARG A 210 3.01 3.72 21.54
C ARG A 210 2.84 2.85 22.78
N SER A 211 1.70 2.93 23.48
CA SER A 211 1.43 2.06 24.62
C SER A 211 1.24 0.59 24.22
N GLN A 212 0.57 0.33 23.10
CA GLN A 212 0.40 -1.03 22.57
C GLN A 212 1.74 -1.62 22.07
N LEU A 213 2.59 -0.82 21.43
CA LEU A 213 3.96 -1.23 21.07
C LEU A 213 4.81 -1.51 22.31
N ALA A 214 4.71 -0.69 23.36
CA ALA A 214 5.44 -0.96 24.61
C ALA A 214 5.06 -2.31 25.23
N ALA A 215 3.79 -2.72 25.11
CA ALA A 215 3.31 -4.01 25.62
C ALA A 215 3.72 -5.20 24.73
N HIS A 216 3.69 -5.07 23.40
CA HIS A 216 3.79 -6.21 22.47
C HIS A 216 5.05 -6.24 21.61
N SER A 217 5.75 -5.11 21.50
CA SER A 217 7.02 -4.96 20.78
C SER A 217 7.94 -3.90 21.45
N PRO A 218 8.53 -4.22 22.63
CA PRO A 218 9.37 -3.28 23.37
C PRO A 218 10.56 -2.73 22.59
N GLU A 219 11.09 -3.49 21.62
CA GLU A 219 12.15 -3.05 20.70
C GLU A 219 11.71 -1.80 19.91
N LEU A 220 10.54 -1.86 19.28
CA LEU A 220 9.99 -0.75 18.49
C LEU A 220 9.61 0.44 19.36
N ALA A 221 9.04 0.20 20.54
CA ALA A 221 8.72 1.27 21.49
C ALA A 221 9.99 2.00 21.97
N GLY A 222 11.03 1.26 22.34
CA GLY A 222 12.31 1.83 22.73
C GLY A 222 13.00 2.60 21.60
N PHE A 223 12.86 2.14 20.36
CA PHE A 223 13.32 2.89 19.17
C PHE A 223 12.58 4.22 19.02
N ILE A 224 11.25 4.23 19.15
CA ILE A 224 10.44 5.46 19.11
C ILE A 224 10.90 6.45 20.19
N ASP A 225 11.08 5.99 21.43
CA ASP A 225 11.49 6.85 22.54
C ASP A 225 12.85 7.49 22.28
N ARG A 226 13.84 6.71 21.83
CA ARG A 226 15.17 7.24 21.47
C ARG A 226 15.11 8.19 20.28
N LEU A 227 14.29 7.90 19.27
CA LEU A 227 14.10 8.76 18.10
C LEU A 227 13.55 10.13 18.51
N THR A 228 12.53 10.17 19.38
CA THR A 228 11.94 11.44 19.84
C THR A 228 12.92 12.32 20.63
N ALA A 229 13.97 11.72 21.20
CA ALA A 229 15.02 12.43 21.92
C ALA A 229 16.25 12.77 21.04
N ALA A 230 16.30 12.29 19.79
CA ALA A 230 17.46 12.45 18.93
C ALA A 230 17.58 13.91 18.43
N THR A 231 18.78 14.47 18.54
CA THR A 231 19.10 15.81 18.03
C THR A 231 19.53 15.79 16.56
N ASP A 232 20.09 14.68 16.08
CA ASP A 232 20.47 14.44 14.69
C ASP A 232 19.68 13.23 14.17
N LEU A 233 18.52 13.51 13.57
CA LEU A 233 17.60 12.47 13.07
C LEU A 233 18.22 11.64 11.94
N PRO A 234 18.84 12.21 10.89
CA PRO A 234 19.48 11.41 9.85
C PRO A 234 20.55 10.45 10.38
N ALA A 235 21.43 10.92 11.27
CA ALA A 235 22.47 10.06 11.85
C ALA A 235 21.87 8.93 12.69
N PHE A 236 20.87 9.26 13.54
CA PHE A 236 20.17 8.29 14.38
C PHE A 236 19.46 7.22 13.54
N ILE A 237 18.68 7.64 12.53
CA ILE A 237 17.95 6.71 11.65
C ILE A 237 18.95 5.80 10.93
N GLY A 238 20.05 6.36 10.41
CA GLY A 238 21.09 5.59 9.73
C GLY A 238 21.76 4.53 10.60
N SER A 239 21.94 4.77 11.91
CA SER A 239 22.59 3.80 12.81
C SER A 239 21.63 2.81 13.46
N GLU A 240 20.45 3.27 13.91
CA GLU A 240 19.54 2.48 14.74
C GLU A 240 18.52 1.70 13.92
N PHE A 241 17.97 2.27 12.85
CA PHE A 241 16.93 1.63 12.05
C PHE A 241 17.39 0.30 11.42
N PRO A 242 18.62 0.17 10.87
CA PRO A 242 19.09 -1.11 10.37
C PRO A 242 19.21 -2.21 11.44
N GLN A 243 19.25 -1.88 12.73
CA GLN A 243 19.34 -2.89 13.79
C GLN A 243 17.99 -3.51 14.13
N LEU A 244 16.88 -2.91 13.70
CA LEU A 244 15.54 -3.38 14.02
C LEU A 244 15.26 -4.75 13.39
N THR A 245 14.54 -5.59 14.11
CA THR A 245 14.05 -6.87 13.60
C THR A 245 13.12 -6.66 12.39
N PRO A 246 13.39 -7.28 11.22
CA PRO A 246 12.48 -7.22 10.08
C PRO A 246 11.17 -7.97 10.38
N ILE A 247 10.05 -7.27 10.45
CA ILE A 247 8.73 -7.85 10.76
C ILE A 247 7.59 -6.95 10.29
N SER A 248 6.47 -7.54 9.85
CA SER A 248 5.28 -6.76 9.50
C SER A 248 4.54 -6.24 10.74
N ILE A 249 3.85 -5.12 10.59
CA ILE A 249 3.06 -4.53 11.68
C ILE A 249 1.91 -5.44 12.13
N ASP A 250 1.42 -6.29 11.22
CA ASP A 250 0.37 -7.27 11.49
C ASP A 250 0.83 -8.27 12.57
N PHE A 251 2.02 -8.85 12.40
CA PHE A 251 2.62 -9.79 13.36
C PHE A 251 3.20 -9.10 14.60
N ALA A 252 3.79 -7.92 14.43
CA ALA A 252 4.42 -7.19 15.52
C ALA A 252 3.38 -6.69 16.53
N LEU A 253 2.20 -6.27 16.04
CA LEU A 253 1.22 -5.55 16.86
C LEU A 253 -0.22 -6.08 16.68
N LEU A 254 -0.77 -6.09 15.46
CA LEU A 254 -2.23 -6.28 15.28
C LEU A 254 -2.76 -7.64 15.72
N GLU A 255 -1.99 -8.72 15.55
CA GLU A 255 -2.37 -10.06 16.03
C GLU A 255 -2.38 -10.17 17.56
N LYS A 256 -1.74 -9.23 18.27
CA LYS A 256 -1.53 -9.26 19.72
C LYS A 256 -2.27 -8.16 20.48
N ALA A 257 -2.70 -7.11 19.78
CA ALA A 257 -3.28 -5.91 20.36
C ALA A 257 -4.60 -6.19 21.09
N ASP A 258 -4.82 -5.47 22.18
CA ASP A 258 -5.96 -5.71 23.08
C ASP A 258 -7.30 -5.32 22.44
N ARG A 259 -7.30 -4.25 21.64
CA ARG A 259 -8.52 -3.68 21.06
C ARG A 259 -8.28 -3.20 19.64
N VAL A 260 -8.80 -3.98 18.69
CA VAL A 260 -8.78 -3.66 17.26
C VAL A 260 -10.20 -3.45 16.75
N LEU A 261 -10.40 -2.41 15.95
CA LEU A 261 -11.64 -2.08 15.26
C LEU A 261 -11.42 -2.14 13.74
N ASN A 262 -12.49 -2.43 13.00
CA ASN A 262 -12.47 -2.52 11.54
C ASN A 262 -13.61 -1.71 10.94
N PHE A 263 -13.26 -0.66 10.19
CA PHE A 263 -14.23 0.00 9.32
C PHE A 263 -14.40 -0.80 8.03
N GLU A 264 -15.65 -0.98 7.63
CA GLU A 264 -15.97 -1.59 6.34
C GLU A 264 -15.86 -0.55 5.23
N ALA A 265 -14.97 -0.79 4.27
CA ALA A 265 -14.76 0.10 3.13
C ALA A 265 -16.03 0.20 2.27
N THR A 266 -16.39 1.43 1.93
CA THR A 266 -17.50 1.78 1.02
C THR A 266 -17.00 2.24 -0.35
N PHE A 267 -15.69 2.33 -0.54
CA PHE A 267 -14.99 2.73 -1.76
C PHE A 267 -14.41 1.52 -2.51
N ASP A 268 -14.00 1.73 -3.76
CA ASP A 268 -13.32 0.72 -4.56
C ASP A 268 -11.85 0.54 -4.16
N TRP A 269 -11.32 -0.68 -4.25
CA TRP A 269 -9.93 -0.96 -3.91
C TRP A 269 -9.40 -2.15 -4.73
N ASP A 270 -8.20 -2.01 -5.29
CA ASP A 270 -7.41 -3.11 -5.88
C ASP A 270 -5.92 -2.91 -5.52
N ASP A 271 -5.23 -3.96 -5.08
CA ASP A 271 -3.79 -3.93 -4.77
C ASP A 271 -2.91 -3.81 -6.03
N VAL A 272 -3.48 -3.98 -7.24
CA VAL A 272 -2.78 -3.89 -8.52
C VAL A 272 -1.51 -4.76 -8.50
N GLY A 273 -1.70 -6.06 -8.24
CA GLY A 273 -0.60 -6.99 -8.00
C GLY A 273 0.14 -7.46 -9.27
N SER A 274 -0.44 -7.30 -10.47
CA SER A 274 0.13 -7.79 -11.73
C SER A 274 -0.40 -7.06 -12.96
N TRP A 275 0.20 -7.32 -14.12
CA TRP A 275 -0.33 -6.89 -15.42
C TRP A 275 -1.76 -7.38 -15.70
N ILE A 276 -2.17 -8.51 -15.13
CA ILE A 276 -3.57 -8.99 -15.21
C ILE A 276 -4.52 -8.01 -14.52
N SER A 277 -4.11 -7.46 -13.36
CA SER A 277 -4.89 -6.43 -12.66
C SER A 277 -4.97 -5.15 -13.50
N VAL A 278 -3.83 -4.70 -14.06
CA VAL A 278 -3.80 -3.50 -14.92
C VAL A 278 -4.74 -3.66 -16.12
N GLY A 279 -4.76 -4.82 -16.77
CA GLY A 279 -5.62 -5.09 -17.92
C GLY A 279 -7.12 -4.86 -17.68
N LYS A 280 -7.61 -4.94 -16.43
CA LYS A 280 -9.01 -4.63 -16.09
C LYS A 280 -9.37 -3.15 -16.31
N TYR A 281 -8.38 -2.27 -16.25
CA TYR A 281 -8.53 -0.82 -16.29
C TYR A 281 -8.10 -0.22 -17.63
N LEU A 282 -7.58 -1.05 -18.54
CA LEU A 282 -7.19 -0.61 -19.88
C LEU A 282 -8.39 -0.60 -20.84
N PRO A 283 -8.39 0.28 -21.86
CA PRO A 283 -9.34 0.22 -22.95
C PRO A 283 -9.47 -1.17 -23.57
N GLN A 284 -10.71 -1.60 -23.81
CA GLN A 284 -11.01 -2.87 -24.48
C GLN A 284 -10.94 -2.72 -26.01
N HIS A 285 -10.46 -3.77 -26.66
CA HIS A 285 -10.39 -3.95 -28.11
C HIS A 285 -11.09 -5.28 -28.50
N GLU A 286 -11.31 -5.52 -29.79
CA GLU A 286 -11.99 -6.74 -30.24
C GLU A 286 -11.21 -8.01 -29.80
N GLY A 287 -11.92 -9.14 -29.66
CA GLY A 287 -11.31 -10.40 -29.24
C GLY A 287 -10.91 -10.48 -27.77
N GLY A 288 -11.34 -9.51 -26.94
CA GLY A 288 -10.99 -9.47 -25.51
C GLY A 288 -9.58 -8.94 -25.24
N ASN A 289 -8.94 -8.33 -26.23
CA ASN A 289 -7.66 -7.65 -26.05
C ASN A 289 -7.86 -6.35 -25.26
N VAL A 290 -6.89 -5.99 -24.44
CA VAL A 290 -6.88 -4.73 -23.69
C VAL A 290 -5.55 -4.01 -23.90
N SER A 291 -5.59 -2.69 -24.10
CA SER A 291 -4.39 -1.92 -24.47
C SER A 291 -4.46 -0.46 -24.05
N ASN A 292 -3.33 0.10 -23.59
CA ASN A 292 -3.21 1.55 -23.35
C ASN A 292 -2.95 2.37 -24.63
N SER A 293 -2.81 1.71 -25.79
CA SER A 293 -2.56 2.34 -27.09
C SER A 293 -3.38 1.70 -28.21
N PRO A 294 -3.52 2.36 -29.37
CA PRO A 294 -4.12 1.74 -30.56
C PRO A 294 -3.45 0.40 -30.91
N LEU A 295 -4.27 -0.61 -31.20
CA LEU A 295 -3.85 -1.98 -31.48
C LEU A 295 -4.26 -2.38 -32.90
N SER A 296 -3.32 -2.93 -33.66
CA SER A 296 -3.64 -3.62 -34.93
C SER A 296 -3.70 -5.13 -34.68
N GLN A 297 -4.72 -5.81 -35.18
CA GLN A 297 -4.93 -7.21 -34.83
C GLN A 297 -5.50 -8.04 -35.98
N VAL A 298 -5.01 -9.27 -36.13
CA VAL A 298 -5.52 -10.29 -37.05
C VAL A 298 -5.52 -11.63 -36.32
N GLN A 299 -6.70 -12.20 -36.06
CA GLN A 299 -6.83 -13.48 -35.33
C GLN A 299 -6.08 -13.47 -33.98
N ALA A 300 -6.31 -12.44 -33.16
CA ALA A 300 -5.66 -12.31 -31.85
C ALA A 300 -6.70 -12.04 -30.75
N GLY A 301 -6.55 -12.66 -29.59
CA GLY A 301 -7.52 -12.57 -28.49
C GLY A 301 -6.92 -12.61 -27.09
N ASN A 302 -7.65 -12.07 -26.11
CA ASN A 302 -7.32 -12.11 -24.68
C ASN A 302 -5.92 -11.57 -24.28
N ASN A 303 -5.30 -10.72 -25.12
CA ASN A 303 -3.98 -10.18 -24.87
C ASN A 303 -4.04 -8.87 -24.04
N ILE A 304 -3.03 -8.65 -23.21
CA ILE A 304 -2.79 -7.41 -22.48
C ILE A 304 -1.59 -6.71 -23.11
N VAL A 305 -1.80 -5.50 -23.65
CA VAL A 305 -0.75 -4.71 -24.29
C VAL A 305 -0.52 -3.41 -23.52
N PHE A 306 0.73 -3.10 -23.20
CA PHE A 306 1.10 -1.83 -22.57
C PHE A 306 2.34 -1.25 -23.25
N THR A 307 2.28 -0.01 -23.71
CA THR A 307 3.41 0.70 -24.32
C THR A 307 3.65 2.03 -23.63
N ASP A 308 4.89 2.26 -23.23
CA ASP A 308 5.38 3.55 -22.71
C ASP A 308 6.27 4.28 -23.74
N SER A 309 6.73 3.57 -24.77
CA SER A 309 7.63 4.14 -25.79
C SER A 309 6.92 4.89 -26.93
N GLY A 310 5.60 4.73 -27.04
CA GLY A 310 4.79 5.23 -28.16
C GLY A 310 4.85 4.36 -29.43
N LYS A 311 5.48 3.18 -29.38
CA LYS A 311 5.44 2.21 -30.49
C LYS A 311 3.99 1.75 -30.76
N ARG A 312 3.69 1.51 -32.05
CA ARG A 312 2.45 0.83 -32.46
C ARG A 312 2.65 -0.67 -32.37
N VAL A 313 1.68 -1.38 -31.80
CA VAL A 313 1.71 -2.83 -31.63
C VAL A 313 0.74 -3.50 -32.60
N ALA A 314 1.20 -4.57 -33.24
CA ALA A 314 0.39 -5.42 -34.09
C ALA A 314 0.44 -6.88 -33.61
N LEU A 315 -0.73 -7.52 -33.47
CA LEU A 315 -0.87 -8.91 -33.01
C LEU A 315 -1.46 -9.77 -34.13
N VAL A 316 -0.79 -10.86 -34.48
CA VAL A 316 -1.23 -11.76 -35.55
C VAL A 316 -1.18 -13.21 -35.07
N GLY A 317 -2.33 -13.87 -34.98
CA GLY A 317 -2.42 -15.29 -34.63
C GLY A 317 -2.04 -15.63 -33.18
N VAL A 318 -2.13 -14.67 -32.24
CA VAL A 318 -1.69 -14.83 -30.85
C VAL A 318 -2.83 -14.67 -29.85
N ASP A 319 -2.82 -15.48 -28.81
CA ASP A 319 -3.82 -15.47 -27.74
C ASP A 319 -3.15 -15.53 -26.36
N ASP A 320 -3.79 -14.92 -25.36
CA ASP A 320 -3.42 -15.00 -23.95
C ASP A 320 -1.99 -14.51 -23.64
N LEU A 321 -1.53 -13.44 -24.30
CA LEU A 321 -0.23 -12.82 -24.05
C LEU A 321 -0.31 -11.55 -23.20
N ILE A 322 0.77 -11.28 -22.47
CA ILE A 322 1.13 -9.98 -21.91
C ILE A 322 2.28 -9.45 -22.76
N VAL A 323 2.09 -8.29 -23.37
CA VAL A 323 3.10 -7.58 -24.18
C VAL A 323 3.32 -6.21 -23.55
N VAL A 324 4.52 -5.97 -23.03
CA VAL A 324 4.86 -4.69 -22.40
C VAL A 324 6.12 -4.13 -23.03
N ASP A 325 5.99 -2.95 -23.63
CA ASP A 325 7.06 -2.26 -24.34
C ASP A 325 7.46 -0.97 -23.62
N THR A 326 8.75 -0.84 -23.35
CA THR A 326 9.40 0.40 -22.92
C THR A 326 10.43 0.85 -23.96
N GLY A 327 11.01 2.04 -23.77
CA GLY A 327 12.02 2.56 -24.70
C GLY A 327 13.26 1.66 -24.86
N ASP A 328 13.60 0.91 -23.81
CA ASP A 328 14.82 0.13 -23.67
C ASP A 328 14.61 -1.40 -23.59
N ALA A 329 13.37 -1.87 -23.40
CA ALA A 329 13.07 -3.29 -23.21
C ALA A 329 11.66 -3.68 -23.68
N LEU A 330 11.49 -4.97 -23.98
CA LEU A 330 10.23 -5.58 -24.36
C LEU A 330 10.04 -6.87 -23.55
N LEU A 331 8.88 -7.01 -22.92
CA LEU A 331 8.43 -8.26 -22.32
C LEU A 331 7.31 -8.85 -23.17
N VAL A 332 7.44 -10.14 -23.44
CA VAL A 332 6.35 -10.98 -23.95
C VAL A 332 6.25 -12.19 -23.04
N ALA A 333 5.09 -12.38 -22.42
CA ALA A 333 4.82 -13.52 -21.55
C ALA A 333 3.42 -14.06 -21.81
N ARG A 334 3.17 -15.33 -21.46
CA ARG A 334 1.78 -15.81 -21.36
C ARG A 334 1.12 -15.20 -20.14
N ARG A 335 -0.17 -14.88 -20.23
CA ARG A 335 -0.94 -14.31 -19.12
C ARG A 335 -0.96 -15.25 -17.92
N SER A 336 -1.10 -16.55 -18.15
CA SER A 336 -1.00 -17.61 -17.13
C SER A 336 0.34 -17.64 -16.38
N GLU A 337 1.39 -17.00 -16.91
CA GLU A 337 2.74 -16.97 -16.35
C GLU A 337 3.11 -15.60 -15.76
N ALA A 338 2.14 -14.69 -15.58
CA ALA A 338 2.38 -13.33 -15.09
C ALA A 338 3.20 -13.28 -13.78
N ASP A 339 2.96 -14.20 -12.86
CA ASP A 339 3.70 -14.26 -11.59
C ASP A 339 5.19 -14.58 -11.75
N LYS A 340 5.58 -15.24 -12.86
CA LYS A 340 6.99 -15.57 -13.14
C LYS A 340 7.78 -14.36 -13.62
N ILE A 341 7.15 -13.24 -13.98
CA ILE A 341 7.85 -12.01 -14.39
C ILE A 341 8.84 -11.55 -13.31
N LYS A 342 8.48 -11.66 -12.04
CA LYS A 342 9.39 -11.29 -10.92
C LYS A 342 10.71 -12.08 -10.91
N ASN A 343 10.74 -13.27 -11.52
CA ASN A 343 11.91 -14.13 -11.54
C ASN A 343 12.90 -13.73 -12.63
N ILE A 344 12.50 -12.94 -13.64
CA ILE A 344 13.41 -12.51 -14.70
C ILE A 344 14.43 -11.49 -14.18
N VAL A 345 14.02 -10.69 -13.18
CA VAL A 345 14.78 -9.54 -12.67
C VAL A 345 16.19 -9.92 -12.20
N SER A 346 16.36 -11.08 -11.58
CA SER A 346 17.68 -11.56 -11.13
C SER A 346 18.63 -11.95 -12.27
N GLY A 347 18.12 -12.16 -13.48
CA GLY A 347 18.91 -12.52 -14.66
C GLY A 347 19.17 -11.37 -15.63
N LEU A 348 18.72 -10.15 -15.29
CA LEU A 348 18.86 -8.99 -16.17
C LEU A 348 20.19 -8.26 -15.96
N PRO A 349 20.74 -7.60 -17.00
CA PRO A 349 21.80 -6.61 -16.86
C PRO A 349 21.42 -5.49 -15.89
N GLU A 350 22.39 -4.96 -15.15
CA GLU A 350 22.19 -3.94 -14.10
C GLU A 350 21.37 -2.72 -14.58
N ASN A 351 21.54 -2.30 -15.84
CA ASN A 351 20.82 -1.16 -16.41
C ASN A 351 19.32 -1.43 -16.66
N LEU A 352 18.84 -2.67 -16.49
CA LEU A 352 17.45 -3.08 -16.69
C LEU A 352 16.75 -3.50 -15.38
N VAL A 353 17.42 -3.36 -14.23
CA VAL A 353 16.91 -3.80 -12.91
C VAL A 353 16.19 -2.69 -12.15
#